data_AF-A0A7C4CD60-F1
#
_entry.id   AF-A0A7C4CD60-F1
#
_cell.length_a   1.000
_cell.length_b   1.000
_cell.length_c   1.000
_cell.angle_alpha   90.00
_cell.angle_beta   90.00
_cell.angle_gamma   90.00
#
_symmetry.space_group_name_H-M   'P 1'
#
loop_
_entity.id
_entity.type
_entity.pdbx_description
1 polymer ?
#
loop_
_entity_poly.entity_id
_entity_poly.type
_entity_poly.pdbx_seq_one_letter_code
_entity_poly.pdbx_strand_id
1 'polypeptide(L)'
;MSHLVSSATQLLTQTRKIAAAAAIAPRTRREQRPRSARKPPAYQSRLHLTCRQRRAIFRTDGTQNQTDAPVEPDHRIQPTACIFTSAEMTPGSAVISLLFGFACGSIPFGFLAGRLCRIDIRARGSGNIGFTNVLRTMGWRWALPVLILDAAKGFLPVMFAARLGLVPPLVGIGAVAGHVFTPWLAFKGGKGVATTIGVTSFLCPRAFLAGMAVYLVALLISGFVSLSSLAFALLLPFLILLFYPGQLSLFLFGLLISFVIIFQHRTNFERLSTGTEPKLGLWLKLFRRGQ
;
A
#
# COMPACT_ATOMS: atom_id res chain seq x y z
N MET A 1 -22.35 -34.30 42.88
CA MET A 1 -22.53 -33.03 42.14
C MET A 1 -22.56 -31.78 43.04
N SER A 2 -22.20 -31.88 44.33
CA SER A 2 -22.13 -30.75 45.28
C SER A 2 -20.71 -30.20 45.50
N HIS A 3 -19.66 -30.94 45.15
CA HIS A 3 -18.27 -30.54 45.40
C HIS A 3 -17.59 -29.75 44.25
N LEU A 4 -18.17 -29.71 43.05
CA LEU A 4 -17.62 -28.96 41.92
C LEU A 4 -18.15 -27.52 41.83
N VAL A 5 -19.29 -27.23 42.46
CA VAL A 5 -19.88 -25.87 42.49
C VAL A 5 -19.16 -24.97 43.50
N SER A 6 -18.56 -25.55 44.55
CA SER A 6 -17.88 -24.80 45.62
C SER A 6 -16.53 -24.19 45.17
N SER A 7 -15.79 -24.88 44.29
CA SER A 7 -14.48 -24.39 43.80
C SER A 7 -14.60 -23.23 42.81
N ALA A 8 -15.72 -23.11 42.08
CA ALA A 8 -15.95 -22.00 41.16
C ALA A 8 -16.29 -20.68 41.88
N THR A 9 -16.90 -20.75 43.06
CA THR A 9 -17.25 -19.57 43.86
C THR A 9 -16.03 -18.95 44.56
N GLN A 10 -15.01 -19.76 44.88
CA GLN A 10 -13.77 -19.29 45.51
C GLN A 10 -12.84 -18.54 44.53
N LEU A 11 -12.83 -18.90 43.25
CA LEU A 11 -12.02 -18.21 42.23
C LEU A 11 -12.56 -16.83 41.86
N LEU A 12 -13.89 -16.63 41.92
CA LEU A 12 -14.53 -15.34 41.65
C LEU A 12 -14.41 -14.33 42.81
N THR A 13 -14.09 -14.79 44.02
CA THR A 13 -13.86 -13.89 45.16
C THR A 13 -12.42 -13.37 45.24
N GLN A 14 -11.44 -14.05 44.63
CA GLN A 14 -10.05 -13.58 44.61
C GLN A 14 -9.81 -12.44 43.60
N THR A 15 -10.49 -12.43 42.45
CA THR A 15 -10.26 -11.39 41.42
C THR A 15 -10.85 -10.02 41.78
N ARG A 16 -11.86 -9.96 42.66
CA ARG A 16 -12.43 -8.69 43.16
C ARG A 16 -11.55 -7.98 44.20
N LYS A 17 -10.65 -8.67 44.90
CA LYS A 17 -9.76 -8.04 45.90
C LYS A 17 -8.56 -7.31 45.29
N ILE A 18 -8.20 -7.60 44.04
CA ILE A 18 -7.07 -6.92 43.36
C ILE A 18 -7.51 -5.62 42.67
N ALA A 19 -8.80 -5.44 42.38
CA ALA A 19 -9.32 -4.26 41.70
C ALA A 19 -9.64 -3.04 42.61
N ALA A 20 -9.52 -3.17 43.94
CA ALA A 20 -9.99 -2.15 44.89
C ALA A 20 -8.87 -1.36 45.63
N ALA A 21 -7.58 -1.64 45.35
CA ALA A 21 -6.47 -1.10 46.17
C ALA A 21 -5.59 -0.03 45.49
N ALA A 22 -5.93 0.47 44.29
CA ALA A 22 -5.08 1.42 43.55
C ALA A 22 -5.66 2.84 43.42
N ALA A 23 -6.64 3.19 44.25
CA ALA A 23 -7.15 4.56 44.35
C ALA A 23 -6.93 5.08 45.78
N ILE A 24 -6.30 6.25 45.89
CA ILE A 24 -6.32 7.26 46.98
C ILE A 24 -4.90 7.76 47.33
N ALA A 25 -4.63 9.01 46.96
CA ALA A 25 -3.52 9.87 47.40
C ALA A 25 -3.72 10.38 48.85
N PRO A 26 -2.73 11.04 49.50
CA PRO A 26 -2.76 12.52 49.44
C PRO A 26 -1.41 13.28 49.58
N ARG A 27 -1.53 14.58 49.25
CA ARG A 27 -0.59 15.72 49.31
C ARG A 27 0.03 16.03 50.68
N THR A 28 1.21 16.66 50.69
CA THR A 28 1.55 17.89 51.44
C THR A 28 2.67 18.65 50.68
N ARG A 29 2.49 19.91 50.24
CA ARG A 29 2.81 21.21 50.92
C ARG A 29 4.32 21.31 51.26
N ARG A 30 5.04 22.41 51.09
CA ARG A 30 4.81 23.80 50.66
C ARG A 30 6.21 24.42 50.76
N GLU A 31 6.71 25.14 49.76
CA GLU A 31 7.66 26.21 50.07
C GLU A 31 7.59 27.33 49.03
N GLN A 32 7.62 28.54 49.57
CA GLN A 32 7.17 29.78 48.95
C GLN A 32 8.37 30.52 48.32
N ARG A 33 8.15 30.97 47.08
CA ARG A 33 8.53 32.26 46.44
C ARG A 33 8.90 33.44 47.41
N PRO A 34 9.43 34.61 46.95
CA PRO A 34 9.52 35.14 45.56
C PRO A 34 10.77 36.05 45.23
N ARG A 35 10.99 36.40 43.95
CA ARG A 35 10.99 37.76 43.30
C ARG A 35 12.25 37.80 42.41
N SER A 36 12.34 38.35 41.20
CA SER A 36 11.75 39.51 40.54
C SER A 36 11.83 39.31 39.01
N ALA A 37 10.74 39.47 38.26
CA ALA A 37 10.45 40.66 37.45
C ALA A 37 11.55 41.09 36.45
N ARG A 38 11.34 40.79 35.16
CA ARG A 38 11.46 41.75 34.04
C ARG A 38 10.77 41.19 32.79
N LYS A 39 9.77 41.93 32.30
CA LYS A 39 9.12 41.80 30.98
C LYS A 39 9.84 42.76 29.99
N PRO A 40 9.64 42.57 28.66
CA PRO A 40 10.53 43.09 27.62
C PRO A 40 10.08 44.47 27.08
N PRO A 41 10.94 45.20 26.34
CA PRO A 41 10.51 46.17 25.33
C PRO A 41 10.61 45.52 23.93
N ALA A 42 9.56 45.49 23.12
CA ALA A 42 8.87 46.60 22.44
C ALA A 42 9.39 46.79 21.00
N TYR A 43 8.44 46.50 20.11
CA TYR A 43 8.35 46.71 18.69
C TYR A 43 8.21 48.20 18.35
N GLN A 44 9.05 48.75 17.46
CA GLN A 44 8.77 49.71 16.37
C GLN A 44 9.96 50.61 16.02
N SER A 45 10.39 50.56 14.75
CA SER A 45 10.59 51.71 13.84
C SER A 45 11.32 51.23 12.57
N ARG A 46 10.61 50.96 11.47
CA ARG A 46 10.50 51.84 10.28
C ARG A 46 11.84 52.20 9.63
N LEU A 47 12.08 51.66 8.44
CA LEU A 47 12.55 52.43 7.29
C LEU A 47 12.11 51.76 5.99
N HIS A 48 11.11 52.39 5.38
CA HIS A 48 10.74 52.22 3.98
C HIS A 48 11.92 52.66 3.10
N LEU A 49 12.36 51.82 2.17
CA LEU A 49 12.99 52.29 0.94
C LEU A 49 12.36 51.57 -0.26
N THR A 50 12.02 52.39 -1.24
CA THR A 50 11.07 52.17 -2.33
C THR A 50 11.78 51.80 -3.63
N CYS A 51 10.95 51.47 -4.63
CA CYS A 51 11.20 50.98 -5.99
C CYS A 51 12.12 51.84 -6.91
N ARG A 52 13.32 52.24 -6.45
CA ARG A 52 14.24 53.09 -7.23
C ARG A 52 15.72 52.70 -7.08
N GLN A 53 16.03 51.41 -7.23
CA GLN A 53 17.41 50.91 -7.41
C GLN A 53 17.55 49.94 -8.60
N ARG A 54 16.60 49.99 -9.55
CA ARG A 54 16.81 49.52 -10.93
C ARG A 54 17.27 50.72 -11.77
N ARG A 55 18.37 50.55 -12.51
CA ARG A 55 19.06 51.52 -13.39
C ARG A 55 20.08 52.43 -12.70
N ALA A 56 21.26 51.89 -12.47
CA ALA A 56 22.51 52.49 -12.91
C ALA A 56 23.61 51.48 -12.57
N ILE A 57 24.16 50.85 -13.60
CA ILE A 57 25.58 50.49 -13.80
C ILE A 57 25.55 49.69 -15.12
N PHE A 58 25.33 50.43 -16.20
CA PHE A 58 25.89 50.08 -17.50
C PHE A 58 27.23 50.84 -17.51
N ARG A 59 28.30 50.13 -17.22
CA ARG A 59 29.66 50.55 -17.57
C ARG A 59 30.32 49.31 -18.15
N THR A 60 30.46 49.34 -19.47
CA THR A 60 31.42 48.57 -20.24
C THR A 60 32.80 48.82 -19.67
N ASP A 61 33.55 47.75 -19.38
CA ASP A 61 34.97 47.65 -19.71
C ASP A 61 35.36 46.17 -19.60
N GLY A 62 35.98 45.68 -20.66
CA GLY A 62 36.36 44.28 -20.78
C GLY A 62 37.64 43.96 -20.03
N THR A 63 37.70 42.75 -19.49
CA THR A 63 38.92 41.94 -19.36
C THR A 63 38.53 40.49 -19.19
N GLN A 64 39.24 39.63 -19.92
CA GLN A 64 39.09 38.18 -19.97
C GLN A 64 39.38 37.49 -18.62
N ASN A 65 38.95 36.22 -18.57
CA ASN A 65 39.37 35.15 -17.67
C ASN A 65 38.90 35.20 -16.22
N GLN A 66 37.81 34.48 -15.95
CA GLN A 66 37.75 33.69 -14.73
C GLN A 66 37.01 32.38 -15.00
N THR A 67 37.74 31.30 -14.80
CA THR A 67 37.35 29.90 -14.94
C THR A 67 36.12 29.57 -14.10
N ASP A 68 35.14 28.95 -14.75
CA ASP A 68 33.98 28.34 -14.12
C ASP A 68 34.41 27.31 -13.08
N ALA A 69 34.22 27.63 -11.80
CA ALA A 69 34.32 26.66 -10.72
C ALA A 69 33.16 25.65 -10.84
N PRO A 70 33.40 24.34 -10.61
CA PRO A 70 32.33 23.36 -10.72
C PRO A 70 31.33 23.56 -9.57
N VAL A 71 30.05 23.70 -9.93
CA VAL A 71 28.93 23.63 -9.01
C VAL A 71 28.92 22.23 -8.39
N GLU A 72 29.29 22.11 -7.11
CA GLU A 72 29.12 20.85 -6.38
C GLU A 72 27.63 20.47 -6.36
N PRO A 73 27.29 19.19 -6.63
CA PRO A 73 25.91 18.74 -6.50
C PRO A 73 25.57 18.58 -5.02
N ASP A 74 24.50 19.26 -4.60
CA ASP A 74 23.89 19.13 -3.28
C ASP A 74 23.53 17.66 -2.97
N HIS A 75 24.36 17.03 -2.13
CA HIS A 75 24.21 15.63 -1.70
C HIS A 75 23.09 15.41 -0.66
N ARG A 76 22.26 16.42 -0.35
CA ARG A 76 21.14 16.28 0.59
C ARG A 76 19.80 16.30 -0.15
N ILE A 77 19.42 15.15 -0.69
CA ILE A 77 18.04 14.58 -0.76
C ILE A 77 18.09 13.46 -1.81
N GLN A 78 18.21 12.21 -1.36
CA GLN A 78 17.58 11.01 -1.97
C GLN A 78 18.05 9.71 -1.27
N PRO A 79 17.31 9.19 -0.28
CA PRO A 79 17.59 7.86 0.26
C PRO A 79 16.89 6.72 -0.50
N THR A 80 16.14 6.98 -1.58
CA THR A 80 15.37 5.93 -2.29
C THR A 80 15.69 5.74 -3.77
N ALA A 81 16.43 6.64 -4.41
CA ALA A 81 16.68 6.56 -5.85
C ALA A 81 17.89 5.68 -6.23
N CYS A 82 18.75 5.34 -5.25
CA CYS A 82 20.04 4.70 -5.50
C CYS A 82 20.06 3.19 -5.17
N ILE A 83 18.98 2.45 -5.45
CA ILE A 83 18.95 0.97 -5.25
C ILE A 83 18.92 0.21 -6.59
N PHE A 84 18.61 0.87 -7.71
CA PHE A 84 18.68 0.23 -9.03
C PHE A 84 20.02 0.53 -9.69
N THR A 85 21.10 0.06 -9.07
CA THR A 85 22.39 -0.08 -9.76
C THR A 85 22.18 -1.01 -10.94
N SER A 86 22.74 -0.62 -12.08
CA SER A 86 22.76 -1.32 -13.36
C SER A 86 23.19 -2.77 -13.22
N ALA A 87 22.25 -3.66 -12.90
CA ALA A 87 22.41 -5.07 -13.17
C ALA A 87 22.48 -5.18 -14.70
N GLU A 88 23.66 -5.47 -15.23
CA GLU A 88 23.84 -5.99 -16.58
C GLU A 88 22.74 -7.05 -16.80
N MET A 89 21.72 -6.72 -17.60
CA MET A 89 20.59 -7.61 -17.85
C MET A 89 21.08 -8.77 -18.71
N THR A 90 21.71 -9.75 -18.08
CA THR A 90 21.96 -11.03 -18.73
C THR A 90 20.60 -11.67 -19.01
N PRO A 91 20.36 -12.21 -20.22
CA PRO A 91 19.10 -12.88 -20.54
C PRO A 91 18.71 -13.96 -19.51
N GLY A 92 19.70 -14.62 -18.90
CA GLY A 92 19.50 -15.59 -17.82
C GLY A 92 18.85 -14.98 -16.57
N SER A 93 19.34 -13.82 -16.10
CA SER A 93 18.78 -13.14 -14.92
C SER A 93 17.30 -12.74 -15.12
N ALA A 94 16.93 -12.35 -16.34
CA ALA A 94 15.55 -11.97 -16.67
C ALA A 94 14.60 -13.16 -16.58
N VAL A 95 14.97 -14.31 -17.15
CA VAL A 95 14.17 -15.54 -17.10
C VAL A 95 14.05 -16.05 -15.66
N ILE A 96 15.16 -16.09 -14.91
CA ILE A 96 15.15 -16.53 -13.51
C ILE A 96 14.25 -15.61 -12.68
N SER A 97 14.27 -14.30 -12.93
CA SER A 97 13.39 -13.34 -12.23
C SER A 97 11.91 -13.65 -12.43
N LEU A 98 11.51 -13.92 -13.69
CA LEU A 98 10.13 -14.29 -14.02
C LEU A 98 9.72 -15.60 -13.36
N LEU A 99 10.57 -16.64 -13.44
CA LEU A 99 10.29 -17.96 -12.87
C LEU A 99 10.20 -17.91 -11.34
N PHE A 100 11.12 -17.19 -10.70
CA PHE A 100 11.12 -17.01 -9.24
C PHE A 100 9.85 -16.31 -8.77
N GLY A 101 9.49 -15.20 -9.43
CA GLY A 101 8.23 -14.49 -9.17
C GLY A 101 7.03 -15.42 -9.37
N PHE A 102 6.98 -16.13 -10.50
CA PHE A 102 5.89 -17.04 -10.84
C PHE A 102 5.69 -18.14 -9.81
N ALA A 103 6.77 -18.78 -9.38
CA ALA A 103 6.73 -19.82 -8.35
C ALA A 103 6.10 -19.28 -7.05
N CYS A 104 6.56 -18.12 -6.58
CA CYS A 104 6.03 -17.49 -5.37
C CYS A 104 4.56 -17.08 -5.52
N GLY A 105 4.21 -16.46 -6.66
CA GLY A 105 2.87 -15.98 -6.97
C GLY A 105 1.84 -17.10 -7.17
N SER A 106 2.30 -18.29 -7.60
CA SER A 106 1.44 -19.42 -7.93
C SER A 106 0.60 -19.93 -6.75
N ILE A 107 1.04 -19.72 -5.51
CA ILE A 107 0.37 -20.28 -4.32
C ILE A 107 -1.05 -19.70 -4.20
N PRO A 108 -2.12 -20.53 -4.32
CA PRO A 108 -3.49 -20.03 -4.36
C PRO A 108 -4.10 -19.96 -2.95
N PHE A 109 -3.72 -18.96 -2.16
CA PHE A 109 -4.12 -18.86 -0.73
C PHE A 109 -5.63 -18.86 -0.49
N GLY A 110 -6.41 -18.22 -1.36
CA GLY A 110 -7.86 -18.27 -1.24
C GLY A 110 -8.41 -19.69 -1.39
N PHE A 111 -7.93 -20.45 -2.37
CA PHE A 111 -8.29 -21.85 -2.55
C PHE A 111 -7.87 -22.70 -1.35
N LEU A 112 -6.67 -22.48 -0.83
CA LEU A 112 -6.19 -23.17 0.36
C LEU A 112 -7.08 -22.88 1.58
N ALA A 113 -7.48 -21.62 1.79
CA ALA A 113 -8.41 -21.25 2.85
C ALA A 113 -9.77 -21.97 2.72
N GLY A 114 -10.33 -22.03 1.50
CA GLY A 114 -11.53 -22.80 1.20
C GLY A 114 -11.38 -24.27 1.57
N ARG A 115 -10.28 -24.89 1.15
CA ARG A 115 -9.97 -26.30 1.44
C ARG A 115 -9.84 -26.58 2.93
N LEU A 116 -9.21 -25.69 3.70
CA LEU A 116 -9.11 -25.79 5.17
C LEU A 116 -10.49 -25.79 5.85
N CYS A 117 -11.46 -25.10 5.27
CA CYS A 117 -12.84 -25.07 5.76
C CYS A 117 -13.77 -26.11 5.12
N ARG A 118 -13.23 -27.01 4.27
CA ARG A 118 -14.01 -27.98 3.47
C ARG A 118 -15.07 -27.32 2.58
N ILE A 119 -14.78 -26.11 2.08
CA ILE A 119 -15.64 -25.35 1.16
C ILE A 119 -14.91 -25.21 -0.19
N ASP A 120 -15.54 -25.66 -1.28
CA ASP A 120 -15.05 -25.31 -2.61
C ASP A 120 -15.48 -23.89 -2.98
N ILE A 121 -14.53 -22.95 -2.92
CA ILE A 121 -14.76 -21.55 -3.25
C ILE A 121 -15.04 -21.31 -4.74
N ARG A 122 -14.64 -22.24 -5.62
CA ARG A 122 -14.86 -22.09 -7.07
C ARG A 122 -16.32 -22.39 -7.44
N ALA A 123 -17.01 -23.17 -6.62
CA ALA A 123 -18.42 -23.51 -6.79
C ALA A 123 -19.37 -22.48 -6.15
N ARG A 124 -18.87 -21.42 -5.50
CA ARG A 124 -19.68 -20.44 -4.78
C ARG A 124 -19.37 -19.00 -5.18
N GLY A 125 -20.36 -18.13 -5.00
CA GLY A 125 -20.25 -16.70 -5.24
C GLY A 125 -19.89 -16.41 -6.70
N SER A 126 -18.77 -15.73 -6.94
CA SER A 126 -18.30 -15.44 -8.31
C SER A 126 -17.39 -16.53 -8.89
N GLY A 127 -17.14 -17.63 -8.16
CA GLY A 127 -16.24 -18.71 -8.54
C GLY A 127 -14.75 -18.35 -8.59
N ASN A 128 -14.38 -17.11 -8.23
CA ASN A 128 -12.98 -16.67 -8.23
C ASN A 128 -12.31 -17.03 -6.89
N ILE A 129 -11.00 -17.24 -6.88
CA ILE A 129 -10.27 -17.58 -5.66
C ILE A 129 -9.86 -16.37 -4.81
N GLY A 130 -10.00 -15.15 -5.32
CA GLY A 130 -9.52 -13.94 -4.66
C GLY A 130 -10.35 -13.47 -3.46
N PHE A 131 -9.82 -12.46 -2.77
CA PHE A 131 -10.39 -11.79 -1.57
C PHE A 131 -11.91 -11.60 -1.62
N THR A 132 -12.44 -11.01 -2.69
CA THR A 132 -13.85 -10.64 -2.77
C THR A 132 -14.80 -11.82 -2.76
N ASN A 133 -14.40 -12.96 -3.33
CA ASN A 133 -15.23 -14.16 -3.29
C ASN A 133 -15.15 -14.81 -1.92
N VAL A 134 -13.94 -14.93 -1.34
CA VAL A 134 -13.75 -15.44 0.03
C VAL A 134 -14.55 -14.63 1.04
N LEU A 135 -14.60 -13.30 0.89
CA LEU A 135 -15.41 -12.43 1.74
C LEU A 135 -16.90 -12.76 1.66
N ARG A 136 -17.41 -13.08 0.46
CA ARG A 136 -18.83 -13.43 0.25
C ARG A 136 -19.16 -14.84 0.74
N THR A 137 -18.23 -15.78 0.63
CA THR A 137 -18.47 -17.21 0.89
C THR A 137 -18.12 -17.62 2.31
N MET A 138 -17.06 -17.06 2.88
CA MET A 138 -16.47 -17.47 4.16
C MET A 138 -16.38 -16.32 5.19
N GLY A 139 -16.67 -15.09 4.78
CA GLY A 139 -16.67 -13.92 5.65
C GLY A 139 -15.29 -13.30 5.87
N TRP A 140 -15.28 -12.19 6.63
CA TRP A 140 -14.11 -11.31 6.77
C TRP A 140 -12.92 -11.97 7.47
N ARG A 141 -13.19 -12.91 8.39
CA ARG A 141 -12.17 -13.63 9.17
C ARG A 141 -11.24 -14.46 8.28
N TRP A 142 -11.74 -14.94 7.13
CA TRP A 142 -10.96 -15.68 6.14
C TRP A 142 -10.48 -14.79 5.00
N ALA A 143 -11.29 -13.82 4.60
CA ALA A 143 -10.94 -12.92 3.51
C ALA A 143 -9.71 -12.07 3.83
N LEU A 144 -9.62 -11.50 5.04
CA LEU A 144 -8.51 -10.62 5.40
C LEU A 144 -7.15 -11.35 5.39
N PRO A 145 -6.98 -12.53 6.00
CA PRO A 145 -5.74 -13.31 5.86
C PRO A 145 -5.40 -13.64 4.40
N VAL A 146 -6.38 -14.04 3.59
CA VAL A 146 -6.15 -14.31 2.16
C VAL A 146 -5.64 -13.08 1.42
N LEU A 147 -6.21 -11.90 1.69
CA LEU A 147 -5.76 -10.64 1.13
C LEU A 147 -4.31 -10.33 1.51
N ILE A 148 -3.96 -10.49 2.80
CA ILE A 148 -2.62 -10.25 3.31
C ILE A 148 -1.62 -11.21 2.65
N LEU A 149 -1.94 -12.50 2.58
CA LEU A 149 -1.06 -13.51 1.99
C LEU A 149 -0.91 -13.34 0.47
N ASP A 150 -1.99 -13.02 -0.25
CA ASP A 150 -1.93 -12.73 -1.68
C ASP A 150 -1.16 -11.44 -2.01
N ALA A 151 -1.15 -10.46 -1.11
CA ALA A 151 -0.28 -9.29 -1.22
C ALA A 151 1.17 -9.64 -0.85
N ALA A 152 1.39 -10.38 0.23
CA ALA A 152 2.71 -10.77 0.71
C ALA A 152 3.50 -11.58 -0.34
N LYS A 153 2.85 -12.48 -1.09
CA LYS A 153 3.51 -13.22 -2.18
C LYS A 153 3.91 -12.35 -3.38
N GLY A 154 3.37 -11.13 -3.49
CA GLY A 154 3.85 -10.14 -4.45
C GLY A 154 4.96 -9.26 -3.85
N PHE A 155 4.79 -8.85 -2.60
CA PHE A 155 5.72 -7.96 -1.90
C PHE A 155 7.06 -8.62 -1.60
N LEU A 156 7.05 -9.80 -0.94
CA LEU A 156 8.27 -10.43 -0.41
C LEU A 156 9.27 -10.82 -1.52
N PRO A 157 8.87 -11.49 -2.63
CA PRO A 157 9.83 -11.86 -3.67
C PRO A 157 10.49 -10.63 -4.31
N VAL A 158 9.72 -9.56 -4.51
CA VAL A 158 10.21 -8.31 -5.08
C VAL A 158 11.15 -7.59 -4.11
N MET A 159 10.84 -7.60 -2.81
CA MET A 159 11.70 -7.03 -1.77
C MET A 159 13.08 -7.69 -1.71
N PHE A 160 13.15 -9.00 -1.92
CA PHE A 160 14.41 -9.74 -1.92
C PHE A 160 15.09 -9.80 -3.30
N ALA A 161 14.40 -9.44 -4.39
CA ALA A 161 14.89 -9.60 -5.76
C ALA A 161 16.30 -9.01 -5.98
N ALA A 162 16.54 -7.76 -5.56
CA ALA A 162 17.83 -7.12 -5.74
C ALA A 162 18.97 -7.84 -4.99
N ARG A 163 18.69 -8.39 -3.79
CA ARG A 163 19.68 -9.17 -3.01
C ARG A 163 19.99 -10.51 -3.63
N LEU A 164 19.11 -11.02 -4.49
CA LEU A 164 19.25 -12.27 -5.22
C LEU A 164 19.83 -12.08 -6.62
N GLY A 165 20.22 -10.85 -6.99
CA GLY A 165 20.67 -10.53 -8.36
C GLY A 165 19.55 -10.62 -9.41
N LEU A 166 18.29 -10.53 -8.98
CA LEU A 166 17.11 -10.59 -9.83
C LEU A 166 16.59 -9.19 -10.16
N VAL A 167 15.87 -9.06 -11.27
CA VAL A 167 15.28 -7.82 -11.75
C VAL A 167 13.90 -7.64 -11.11
N PRO A 168 13.73 -6.72 -10.14
CA PRO A 168 12.51 -6.65 -9.33
C PRO A 168 11.19 -6.45 -10.12
N PRO A 169 11.11 -5.61 -11.17
CA PRO A 169 9.92 -5.51 -12.00
C PRO A 169 9.53 -6.83 -12.69
N LEU A 170 10.52 -7.62 -13.14
CA LEU A 170 10.29 -8.93 -13.74
C LEU A 170 9.82 -9.96 -12.70
N VAL A 171 10.38 -9.94 -11.49
CA VAL A 171 9.86 -10.74 -10.36
C VAL A 171 8.39 -10.38 -10.07
N GLY A 172 8.06 -9.09 -10.11
CA GLY A 172 6.69 -8.60 -9.95
C GLY A 172 5.73 -9.12 -11.02
N ILE A 173 6.15 -9.08 -12.29
CA ILE A 173 5.39 -9.65 -13.42
C ILE A 173 5.17 -11.15 -13.20
N GLY A 174 6.23 -11.88 -12.87
CA GLY A 174 6.17 -13.30 -12.55
C GLY A 174 5.16 -13.57 -11.45
N ALA A 175 5.21 -12.83 -10.34
CA ALA A 175 4.31 -13.04 -9.20
C ALA A 175 2.83 -12.83 -9.56
N VAL A 176 2.51 -11.77 -10.31
CA VAL A 176 1.13 -11.55 -10.76
C VAL A 176 0.71 -12.62 -11.76
N ALA A 177 1.58 -13.00 -12.70
CA ALA A 177 1.31 -14.06 -13.66
C ALA A 177 1.08 -15.41 -12.96
N GLY A 178 1.87 -15.76 -11.95
CA GLY A 178 1.68 -16.98 -11.14
C GLY A 178 0.33 -17.00 -10.44
N HIS A 179 -0.11 -15.87 -9.87
CA HIS A 179 -1.43 -15.79 -9.23
C HIS A 179 -2.58 -15.95 -10.24
N VAL A 180 -2.44 -15.36 -11.43
CA VAL A 180 -3.47 -15.37 -12.48
C VAL A 180 -3.53 -16.73 -13.19
N PHE A 181 -2.37 -17.30 -13.53
CA PHE A 181 -2.19 -18.54 -14.27
C PHE A 181 -1.58 -19.62 -13.38
N THR A 182 -2.15 -19.81 -12.20
CA THR A 182 -1.63 -20.80 -11.26
C THR A 182 -1.75 -22.23 -11.82
N PRO A 183 -0.64 -22.99 -11.94
CA PRO A 183 -0.67 -24.38 -12.42
C PRO A 183 -1.49 -25.29 -11.49
N TRP A 184 -1.53 -24.97 -10.19
CA TRP A 184 -2.28 -25.72 -9.17
C TRP A 184 -3.79 -25.79 -9.43
N LEU A 185 -4.33 -24.90 -10.26
CA LEU A 185 -5.74 -24.83 -10.60
C LEU A 185 -5.96 -24.85 -12.12
N ALA A 186 -5.14 -25.62 -12.85
CA ALA A 186 -5.21 -25.74 -14.31
C ALA A 186 -5.17 -24.36 -15.01
N PHE A 187 -4.28 -23.47 -14.54
CA PHE A 187 -4.10 -22.10 -15.03
C PHE A 187 -5.34 -21.20 -14.88
N LYS A 188 -6.31 -21.59 -14.04
CA LYS A 188 -7.50 -20.79 -13.69
C LYS A 188 -7.35 -20.19 -12.30
N GLY A 189 -6.50 -19.17 -12.20
CA GLY A 189 -6.21 -18.47 -10.95
C GLY A 189 -7.13 -17.29 -10.65
N GLY A 190 -6.60 -16.34 -9.88
CA GLY A 190 -7.34 -15.13 -9.50
C GLY A 190 -7.14 -13.97 -10.48
N LYS A 191 -7.53 -12.76 -10.05
CA LYS A 191 -7.43 -11.54 -10.88
C LYS A 191 -6.14 -10.75 -10.69
N GLY A 192 -5.32 -11.10 -9.70
CA GLY A 192 -4.02 -10.47 -9.49
C GLY A 192 -4.01 -9.12 -8.78
N VAL A 193 -5.16 -8.55 -8.39
CA VAL A 193 -5.21 -7.20 -7.76
C VAL A 193 -4.44 -7.16 -6.43
N ALA A 194 -4.68 -8.11 -5.52
CA ALA A 194 -4.00 -8.17 -4.23
C ALA A 194 -2.47 -8.36 -4.39
N THR A 195 -2.06 -9.24 -5.30
CA THR A 195 -0.64 -9.44 -5.61
C THR A 195 -0.01 -8.21 -6.23
N THR A 196 -0.73 -7.50 -7.11
CA THR A 196 -0.28 -6.22 -7.68
C THR A 196 -0.11 -5.14 -6.61
N ILE A 197 -1.04 -5.05 -5.64
CA ILE A 197 -0.91 -4.16 -4.48
C ILE A 197 0.39 -4.47 -3.73
N GLY A 198 0.66 -5.75 -3.45
CA GLY A 198 1.93 -6.17 -2.84
C GLY A 198 3.16 -5.73 -3.64
N VAL A 199 3.21 -6.05 -4.93
CA VAL A 199 4.32 -5.68 -5.82
C VAL A 199 4.53 -4.16 -5.90
N THR A 200 3.46 -3.40 -6.17
CA THR A 200 3.53 -1.94 -6.35
C THR A 200 3.84 -1.20 -5.07
N SER A 201 3.40 -1.70 -3.92
CA SER A 201 3.73 -1.10 -2.62
C SER A 201 5.24 -1.09 -2.32
N PHE A 202 6.00 -2.05 -2.90
CA PHE A 202 7.46 -2.06 -2.81
C PHE A 202 8.12 -1.32 -3.98
N LEU A 203 7.74 -1.61 -5.24
CA LEU A 203 8.41 -1.05 -6.42
C LEU A 203 8.22 0.45 -6.56
N CYS A 204 6.99 0.92 -6.36
CA CYS A 204 6.59 2.29 -6.65
C CYS A 204 5.63 2.83 -5.58
N PRO A 205 6.08 2.93 -4.31
CA PRO A 205 5.22 3.29 -3.18
C PRO A 205 4.42 4.59 -3.37
N ARG A 206 4.98 5.61 -4.04
CA ARG A 206 4.26 6.87 -4.31
C ARG A 206 3.08 6.66 -5.26
N ALA A 207 3.31 5.93 -6.35
CA ALA A 207 2.27 5.60 -7.33
C ALA A 207 1.22 4.64 -6.72
N PHE A 208 1.67 3.67 -5.92
CA PHE A 208 0.80 2.78 -5.15
C PHE A 208 -0.13 3.57 -4.21
N LEU A 209 0.41 4.48 -3.38
CA LEU A 209 -0.39 5.27 -2.43
C LEU A 209 -1.41 6.15 -3.14
N ALA A 210 -1.01 6.84 -4.21
CA ALA A 210 -1.93 7.65 -5.02
C ALA A 210 -3.02 6.78 -5.67
N GLY A 211 -2.65 5.63 -6.24
CA GLY A 211 -3.60 4.69 -6.83
C GLY A 211 -4.55 4.11 -5.77
N MET A 212 -4.05 3.80 -4.57
CA MET A 212 -4.86 3.29 -3.47
C MET A 212 -5.84 4.36 -2.97
N ALA A 213 -5.44 5.64 -2.94
CA ALA A 213 -6.35 6.73 -2.65
C ALA A 213 -7.50 6.77 -3.67
N VAL A 214 -7.19 6.66 -4.97
CA VAL A 214 -8.23 6.59 -6.02
C VAL A 214 -9.12 5.35 -5.86
N TYR A 215 -8.52 4.18 -5.58
CA TYR A 215 -9.26 2.95 -5.31
C TYR A 215 -10.27 3.15 -4.17
N LEU A 216 -9.83 3.72 -3.04
CA LEU A 216 -10.66 3.95 -1.86
C LEU A 216 -11.75 4.97 -2.13
N VAL A 217 -11.45 6.09 -2.80
CA VAL A 217 -12.44 7.10 -3.20
C VAL A 217 -13.50 6.48 -4.12
N ALA A 218 -13.08 5.75 -5.16
CA ALA A 218 -13.98 5.05 -6.06
C ALA A 218 -14.84 4.01 -5.31
N LEU A 219 -14.27 3.33 -4.32
CA LEU A 219 -14.99 2.33 -3.52
C LEU A 219 -16.03 2.98 -2.61
N LEU A 220 -15.69 4.11 -1.99
CA LEU A 220 -16.59 4.86 -1.13
C LEU A 220 -17.76 5.46 -1.91
N ILE A 221 -17.51 5.98 -3.11
CA ILE A 221 -18.56 6.56 -3.95
C ILE A 221 -19.47 5.47 -4.53
N SER A 222 -18.89 4.41 -5.11
CA SER A 222 -19.65 3.44 -5.90
C SER A 222 -20.13 2.21 -5.11
N GLY A 223 -19.38 1.80 -4.09
CA GLY A 223 -19.55 0.53 -3.39
C GLY A 223 -19.07 -0.71 -4.15
N PHE A 224 -18.49 -0.57 -5.35
CA PHE A 224 -18.04 -1.69 -6.19
C PHE A 224 -16.52 -1.90 -6.15
N VAL A 225 -16.08 -3.03 -5.59
CA VAL A 225 -14.65 -3.40 -5.52
C VAL A 225 -14.04 -3.59 -6.92
N SER A 226 -14.80 -4.12 -7.87
CA SER A 226 -14.35 -4.33 -9.25
C SER A 226 -14.09 -3.02 -9.96
N LEU A 227 -14.97 -2.02 -9.81
CA LEU A 227 -14.80 -0.69 -10.39
C LEU A 227 -13.57 0.01 -9.81
N SER A 228 -13.40 -0.02 -8.48
CA SER A 228 -12.21 0.54 -7.81
C SER A 228 -10.92 -0.12 -8.28
N SER A 229 -10.92 -1.44 -8.45
CA SER A 229 -9.75 -2.20 -8.93
C SER A 229 -9.38 -1.81 -10.37
N LEU A 230 -10.40 -1.57 -11.21
CA LEU A 230 -10.20 -1.12 -12.58
C LEU A 230 -9.64 0.30 -12.64
N ALA A 231 -10.16 1.21 -11.81
CA ALA A 231 -9.65 2.57 -11.70
C ALA A 231 -8.18 2.60 -11.24
N PHE A 232 -7.83 1.78 -10.24
CA PHE A 232 -6.45 1.59 -9.81
C PHE A 232 -5.55 1.10 -10.95
N ALA A 233 -5.97 0.04 -11.65
CA ALA A 233 -5.19 -0.55 -12.74
C ALA A 233 -4.99 0.42 -13.92
N LEU A 234 -6.04 1.14 -14.32
CA LEU A 234 -5.99 2.10 -15.42
C LEU A 234 -5.04 3.26 -15.12
N LEU A 235 -5.07 3.78 -13.88
CA LEU A 235 -4.27 4.93 -13.50
C LEU A 235 -2.83 4.58 -13.12
N LEU A 236 -2.55 3.33 -12.75
CA LEU A 236 -1.22 2.89 -12.33
C LEU A 236 -0.08 3.31 -13.29
N PRO A 237 -0.11 3.06 -14.62
CA PRO A 237 0.96 3.48 -15.52
C PRO A 237 1.14 5.01 -15.57
N PHE A 238 0.05 5.78 -15.52
CA PHE A 238 0.11 7.25 -15.49
C PHE A 238 0.71 7.77 -14.18
N LEU A 239 0.36 7.16 -13.05
CA LEU A 239 0.94 7.50 -11.75
C LEU A 239 2.43 7.14 -11.68
N ILE A 240 2.84 6.03 -12.31
CA ILE A 240 4.27 5.69 -12.44
C ILE A 240 5.00 6.75 -13.27
N LEU A 241 4.45 7.16 -14.42
CA LEU A 241 5.04 8.22 -15.25
C LEU A 241 5.18 9.54 -14.49
N LEU A 242 4.18 9.89 -13.68
CA LEU A 242 4.16 11.12 -12.87
C LEU A 242 5.20 11.11 -11.73
N PHE A 243 5.30 10.01 -10.97
CA PHE A 243 6.14 9.95 -9.76
C PHE A 243 7.55 9.40 -10.00
N TYR A 244 7.77 8.70 -11.10
CA TYR A 244 9.03 8.03 -11.46
C TYR A 244 9.42 8.33 -12.92
N PRO A 245 9.57 9.62 -13.29
CA PRO A 245 9.89 9.99 -14.67
C PRO A 245 11.22 9.35 -15.12
N GLY A 246 11.27 8.88 -16.37
CA GLY A 246 12.44 8.23 -16.95
C GLY A 246 12.63 6.74 -16.60
N GLN A 247 11.84 6.18 -15.69
CA GLN A 247 11.94 4.76 -15.30
C GLN A 247 11.13 3.86 -16.24
N LEU A 248 11.66 3.63 -17.45
CA LEU A 248 10.98 2.85 -18.50
C LEU A 248 10.58 1.44 -18.03
N SER A 249 11.41 0.75 -17.27
CA SER A 249 11.13 -0.60 -16.76
C SER A 249 9.89 -0.64 -15.85
N LEU A 250 9.71 0.34 -14.96
CA LEU A 250 8.52 0.45 -14.12
C LEU A 250 7.29 0.84 -14.93
N PHE A 251 7.44 1.70 -15.93
CA PHE A 251 6.33 2.08 -16.80
C PHE A 251 5.81 0.88 -17.61
N LEU A 252 6.69 0.10 -18.23
CA LEU A 252 6.34 -1.12 -18.96
C LEU A 252 5.71 -2.17 -18.04
N PHE A 253 6.24 -2.33 -16.82
CA PHE A 253 5.62 -3.13 -15.77
C PHE A 253 4.17 -2.67 -15.51
N GLY A 254 3.97 -1.37 -15.26
CA GLY A 254 2.66 -0.80 -14.97
C GLY A 254 1.66 -1.01 -16.11
N LEU A 255 2.10 -0.81 -17.35
CA LEU A 255 1.28 -0.98 -18.55
C LEU A 255 0.86 -2.45 -18.74
N LEU A 256 1.81 -3.39 -18.59
CA LEU A 256 1.51 -4.82 -18.71
C LEU A 256 0.55 -5.30 -17.62
N ILE A 257 0.81 -4.95 -16.36
CA ILE A 257 -0.06 -5.36 -15.24
C ILE A 257 -1.45 -4.71 -15.36
N SER A 258 -1.52 -3.44 -15.79
CA SER A 258 -2.79 -2.77 -16.08
C SER A 258 -3.62 -3.59 -17.09
N PHE A 259 -3.01 -3.95 -18.22
CA PHE A 259 -3.66 -4.77 -19.25
C PHE A 259 -4.16 -6.12 -18.68
N VAL A 260 -3.31 -6.84 -17.95
CA VAL A 260 -3.68 -8.14 -17.33
C VAL A 260 -4.86 -7.98 -16.38
N ILE A 261 -4.87 -6.98 -15.50
CA ILE A 261 -5.96 -6.77 -14.55
C ILE A 261 -7.26 -6.42 -15.28
N ILE A 262 -7.22 -5.53 -16.27
CA ILE A 262 -8.39 -5.15 -17.06
C ILE A 262 -8.98 -6.39 -17.74
N PHE A 263 -8.14 -7.19 -18.40
CA PHE A 263 -8.55 -8.43 -19.06
C PHE A 263 -9.19 -9.44 -18.08
N GLN A 264 -8.63 -9.55 -16.87
CA GLN A 264 -9.16 -10.42 -15.82
C GLN A 264 -10.47 -9.91 -15.21
N HIS A 265 -10.86 -8.65 -15.46
CA HIS A 265 -12.12 -8.05 -14.99
C HIS A 265 -13.24 -8.07 -16.02
N ARG A 266 -13.06 -8.67 -17.20
CA ARG A 266 -14.09 -8.75 -18.25
C ARG A 266 -15.47 -9.22 -17.75
N THR A 267 -15.51 -10.26 -16.91
CA THR A 267 -16.77 -10.78 -16.34
C THR A 267 -17.37 -9.90 -15.26
N ASN A 268 -16.61 -8.94 -14.71
CA ASN A 268 -17.13 -7.93 -13.78
C ASN A 268 -17.67 -6.74 -14.53
N PHE A 269 -17.05 -6.38 -15.65
CA PHE A 269 -17.57 -5.36 -16.53
C PHE A 269 -18.96 -5.74 -17.05
N GLU A 270 -19.14 -6.99 -17.49
CA GLU A 270 -20.44 -7.54 -17.88
C GLU A 270 -21.48 -7.49 -16.74
N ARG A 271 -21.06 -7.78 -15.51
CA ARG A 271 -21.95 -7.67 -14.35
C ARG A 271 -22.27 -6.23 -13.96
N LEU A 272 -21.36 -5.30 -14.22
CA LEU A 272 -21.60 -3.87 -14.01
C LEU A 272 -22.59 -3.34 -15.05
N SER A 273 -22.44 -3.71 -16.33
CA SER A 273 -23.36 -3.28 -17.39
C SER A 273 -24.76 -3.86 -17.23
N THR A 274 -24.89 -5.07 -16.69
CA THR A 274 -26.18 -5.70 -16.38
C THR A 274 -26.73 -5.35 -14.99
N GLY A 275 -26.01 -4.55 -14.19
CA GLY A 275 -26.44 -4.17 -12.83
C GLY A 275 -26.43 -5.31 -11.80
N THR A 276 -25.79 -6.44 -12.12
CA THR A 276 -25.74 -7.65 -11.28
C THR A 276 -24.48 -7.73 -10.40
N GLU A 277 -23.52 -6.82 -10.58
CA GLU A 277 -22.30 -6.80 -9.76
C GLU A 277 -22.65 -6.42 -8.30
N PRO A 278 -22.26 -7.22 -7.30
CA PRO A 278 -22.66 -6.95 -5.93
C PRO A 278 -21.76 -5.89 -5.27
N LYS A 279 -22.39 -4.97 -4.55
CA LYS A 279 -21.70 -3.99 -3.71
C LYS A 279 -20.99 -4.66 -2.51
N LEU A 280 -19.98 -4.00 -1.99
CA LEU A 280 -19.27 -4.45 -0.79
C LEU A 280 -20.20 -4.42 0.43
N GLY A 281 -20.28 -5.52 1.18
CA GLY A 281 -21.18 -5.62 2.33
C GLY A 281 -20.94 -4.56 3.42
N LEU A 282 -19.69 -4.11 3.59
CA LEU A 282 -19.36 -3.00 4.49
C LEU A 282 -19.99 -1.68 4.02
N TRP A 283 -19.97 -1.41 2.71
CA TRP A 283 -20.57 -0.21 2.12
C TRP A 283 -22.08 -0.17 2.36
N LEU A 284 -22.76 -1.31 2.20
CA LEU A 284 -24.19 -1.43 2.50
C LEU A 284 -24.49 -1.12 3.97
N LYS A 285 -23.64 -1.57 4.92
CA LYS A 285 -23.83 -1.25 6.33
C LYS A 285 -23.62 0.23 6.65
N LEU A 286 -22.74 0.93 5.93
CA LEU A 286 -22.47 2.34 6.16
C LEU A 286 -23.58 3.24 5.60
N PHE A 287 -24.09 2.94 4.40
CA PHE A 287 -25.01 3.83 3.67
C PHE A 287 -26.46 3.37 3.65
N ARG A 288 -26.77 2.12 4.03
CA ARG A 288 -28.14 1.57 4.01
C ARG A 288 -28.73 1.37 5.41
N ARG A 289 -28.04 1.81 6.47
CA ARG A 289 -28.50 1.68 7.88
C ARG A 289 -29.62 2.66 8.30
N GLY A 290 -30.27 3.32 7.35
CA GLY A 290 -31.29 4.35 7.62
C GLY A 290 -32.52 4.29 6.73
N GLN A 291 -32.82 3.14 6.11
CA GLN A 291 -34.08 2.86 5.40
C GLN A 291 -34.74 1.62 5.99
#